data_AF-A0AAN6D808-F1
#
_entry.id   AF-A0AAN6D808-F1
#
_cell.length_a   1.000
_cell.length_b   1.000
_cell.length_c   1.000
_cell.angle_alpha   90.00
_cell.angle_beta   90.00
_cell.angle_gamma   90.00
#
_symmetry.space_group_name_H-M   'P 1'
#
loop_
_entity.id
_entity.type
_entity.pdbx_description
1 polymer ?
#
loop_
_entity_poly.entity_id
_entity_poly.type
_entity_poly.pdbx_seq_one_letter_code
_entity_poly.pdbx_strand_id
1 'polypeptide(L)'
;MSFFLNQPQLSGLEVNPERMRLAELHYDAMNTTLNTIKKECLIKCVPDEYGEAELNKGESSCTDRCVAKFMQANRILGEFAQAVRFNEKDLRHYEEIKRKLVKD
;
A
#
# COMPACT_ATOMS: atom_id res chain seq x y z
N MET A 1 36.36 -19.87 16.28
CA MET A 1 37.37 -18.85 15.96
C MET A 1 36.75 -17.89 14.96
N SER A 2 36.69 -16.62 15.35
CA SER A 2 35.88 -15.54 14.80
C SER A 2 36.17 -15.21 13.33
N PHE A 3 35.24 -15.54 12.44
CA PHE A 3 35.24 -15.06 11.04
C PHE A 3 34.29 -13.85 10.83
N PHE A 4 33.66 -13.35 11.90
CA PHE A 4 32.63 -12.30 11.84
C PHE A 4 33.08 -10.91 12.29
N LEU A 5 34.37 -10.70 12.64
CA LEU A 5 34.83 -9.43 13.25
C LEU A 5 35.81 -8.60 12.39
N ASN A 6 35.98 -8.91 11.10
CA ASN A 6 36.91 -8.13 10.27
C ASN A 6 36.48 -7.97 8.81
N GLN A 7 35.22 -7.56 8.59
CA GLN A 7 34.85 -6.91 7.33
C GLN A 7 34.76 -5.40 7.55
N PRO A 8 35.78 -4.61 7.16
CA PRO A 8 35.71 -3.14 7.17
C PRO A 8 34.77 -2.56 6.10
N GLN A 9 33.92 -3.41 5.50
CA GLN A 9 33.00 -3.07 4.42
C GLN A 9 31.57 -2.82 4.92
N LEU A 10 31.25 -3.18 6.17
CA LEU A 10 29.90 -2.96 6.73
C LEU A 10 29.79 -1.64 7.51
N SER A 11 30.90 -0.95 7.76
CA SER A 11 30.95 0.35 8.44
C SER A 11 30.71 1.56 7.53
N GLY A 12 30.42 1.34 6.24
CA GLY A 12 30.29 2.38 5.21
C GLY A 12 28.93 2.47 4.52
N LEU A 13 27.88 1.81 5.03
CA LEU A 13 26.52 2.04 4.54
C LEU A 13 26.02 3.37 5.11
N GLU A 14 26.52 4.47 4.57
CA GLU A 14 25.89 5.78 4.78
C GLU A 14 24.44 5.69 4.29
N VAL A 15 23.51 5.72 5.23
CA VAL A 15 22.08 5.75 4.94
C VAL A 15 21.79 7.07 4.25
N ASN A 16 21.62 7.02 2.93
CA ASN A 16 21.27 8.20 2.17
C ASN A 16 19.84 8.63 2.57
N PRO A 17 19.65 9.82 3.15
CA PRO A 17 18.36 10.24 3.69
C PRO A 17 17.27 10.35 2.61
N GLU A 18 17.64 10.67 1.36
CA GLU A 18 16.69 10.71 0.25
C GLU A 18 16.21 9.31 -0.14
N ARG A 19 17.10 8.31 -0.14
CA ARG A 19 16.70 6.92 -0.39
C ARG A 19 15.80 6.38 0.71
N MET A 20 16.03 6.80 1.96
CA MET A 20 15.17 6.42 3.08
C MET A 20 13.77 7.02 2.94
N ARG A 21 13.67 8.31 2.58
CA ARG A 21 12.37 8.95 2.30
C ARG A 21 11.60 8.27 1.18
N LEU A 22 12.27 7.92 0.08
CA LEU A 22 11.63 7.17 -1.01
C LEU A 22 11.14 5.80 -0.54
N ALA A 23 11.94 5.08 0.24
CA ALA A 23 11.56 3.79 0.81
C ALA A 23 10.33 3.90 1.73
N GLU A 24 10.27 4.96 2.56
CA GLU A 24 9.14 5.25 3.43
C GLU A 24 7.86 5.51 2.61
N LEU A 25 7.94 6.33 1.56
CA LEU A 25 6.81 6.58 0.65
C LEU A 25 6.32 5.30 -0.03
N HIS A 26 7.23 4.43 -0.48
CA HIS A 26 6.87 3.14 -1.06
C HIS A 26 6.18 2.24 -0.04
N TYR A 27 6.67 2.21 1.19
CA TYR A 27 6.07 1.45 2.27
C TYR A 27 4.65 1.91 2.57
N ASP A 28 4.43 3.22 2.69
CA ASP A 28 3.11 3.79 2.96
C ASP A 28 2.10 3.51 1.85
N ALA A 29 2.54 3.58 0.59
CA ALA A 29 1.71 3.22 -0.56
C ALA A 29 1.32 1.73 -0.53
N MET A 30 2.26 0.83 -0.23
CA MET A 30 2.01 -0.61 -0.10
C MET A 30 1.08 -0.91 1.07
N ASN A 31 1.28 -0.26 2.22
CA ASN A 31 0.46 -0.44 3.41
C ASN A 31 -0.99 0.01 3.17
N THR A 32 -1.19 1.16 2.53
CA THR A 32 -2.52 1.66 2.16
C THR A 32 -3.24 0.66 1.25
N THR A 33 -2.51 0.11 0.28
CA THR A 33 -3.03 -0.90 -0.65
C THR A 33 -3.42 -2.19 0.08
N LEU A 34 -2.58 -2.67 0.99
CA LEU A 34 -2.84 -3.85 1.82
C LEU A 34 -4.09 -3.69 2.69
N ASN A 35 -4.23 -2.55 3.37
CA ASN A 35 -5.40 -2.27 4.21
C ASN A 35 -6.69 -2.22 3.39
N THR A 36 -6.63 -1.68 2.18
CA THR A 36 -7.76 -1.64 1.25
C THR A 36 -8.14 -3.05 0.78
N ILE A 37 -7.17 -3.87 0.39
CA ILE A 37 -7.41 -5.28 -0.01
C ILE A 37 -8.05 -6.06 1.12
N LYS A 38 -7.50 -5.95 2.33
CA LYS A 38 -8.00 -6.63 3.51
C LYS A 38 -9.48 -6.30 3.72
N LYS A 39 -9.83 -5.02 3.71
CA LYS A 39 -11.21 -4.56 3.90
C LYS A 39 -12.14 -5.07 2.79
N GLU A 40 -11.73 -4.92 1.54
CA GLU A 40 -12.55 -5.31 0.38
C GLU A 40 -12.77 -6.82 0.30
N CYS A 41 -11.73 -7.62 0.53
CA CYS A 41 -11.85 -9.08 0.47
C CYS A 41 -12.57 -9.64 1.69
N LEU A 42 -12.44 -9.01 2.86
CA LEU A 42 -13.26 -9.36 4.03
C LEU A 42 -14.74 -9.21 3.71
N ILE A 43 -15.17 -8.06 3.20
CA ILE A 43 -16.58 -7.79 2.85
C ILE A 43 -17.10 -8.73 1.75
N LYS A 44 -16.25 -9.15 0.81
CA LYS A 44 -16.66 -9.95 -0.35
C LYS A 44 -16.69 -11.46 -0.08
N CYS A 45 -15.81 -11.94 0.78
CA CYS A 45 -15.56 -13.38 0.94
C CYS A 45 -15.93 -13.94 2.31
N VAL A 46 -16.12 -13.09 3.32
CA VAL A 46 -16.51 -13.52 4.66
C VAL A 46 -17.88 -12.91 4.98
N PRO A 47 -18.93 -13.72 5.17
CA PRO A 47 -20.26 -13.23 5.52
C PRO A 47 -20.27 -12.67 6.96
N ASP A 48 -21.22 -11.78 7.24
CA ASP A 48 -21.41 -11.23 8.60
C ASP A 48 -21.98 -12.28 9.58
N GLU A 49 -22.57 -13.36 9.06
CA GLU A 49 -23.03 -14.51 9.84
C GLU A 49 -21.90 -15.52 10.02
N TYR A 50 -21.24 -15.45 11.18
CA TYR A 50 -20.16 -16.36 11.54
C TYR A 50 -20.71 -17.67 12.12
N GLY A 51 -20.61 -18.76 11.35
CA GLY A 51 -20.94 -20.10 11.83
C GLY A 51 -19.81 -20.79 12.60
N GLU A 52 -18.56 -20.56 12.18
CA GLU A 52 -17.35 -21.19 12.70
C GLU A 52 -16.19 -20.18 12.74
N ALA A 53 -15.16 -20.45 13.55
CA ALA A 53 -14.02 -19.54 13.71
C ALA A 53 -12.98 -19.67 12.59
N GLU A 54 -12.92 -20.82 11.92
CA GLU A 54 -12.00 -21.08 10.82
C GLU A 54 -12.65 -20.76 9.47
N LEU A 55 -11.82 -20.35 8.51
CA LEU A 55 -12.28 -20.10 7.16
C LEU A 55 -12.63 -21.42 6.47
N ASN A 56 -13.85 -21.49 5.95
CA ASN A 56 -14.26 -22.60 5.12
C ASN A 56 -13.45 -22.64 3.81
N LYS A 57 -13.38 -23.81 3.18
CA LYS A 57 -12.68 -23.97 1.88
C LYS A 57 -13.19 -22.99 0.82
N GLY A 58 -14.49 -22.69 0.85
CA GLY A 58 -15.12 -21.69 0.00
C GLY A 58 -14.55 -20.29 0.21
N GLU A 59 -14.54 -19.81 1.46
CA GLU A 59 -14.06 -18.49 1.86
C GLU A 59 -12.55 -18.35 1.61
N SER A 60 -11.77 -19.39 1.89
CA SER A 60 -10.33 -19.45 1.58
C SER A 60 -10.08 -19.28 0.07
N SER A 61 -10.75 -20.08 -0.76
CA SER A 61 -10.60 -19.98 -2.22
C SER A 61 -11.17 -18.69 -2.81
N CYS A 62 -12.20 -18.11 -2.18
CA CYS A 62 -12.72 -16.79 -2.53
C CYS A 62 -11.68 -15.71 -2.26
N THR A 63 -11.02 -15.75 -1.10
CA THR A 63 -10.02 -14.77 -0.68
C THR A 63 -8.86 -14.73 -1.67
N ASP A 64 -8.33 -15.88 -2.10
CA ASP A 64 -7.28 -15.96 -3.12
C ASP A 64 -7.70 -15.29 -4.44
N ARG A 65 -8.91 -15.61 -4.92
CA ARG A 65 -9.48 -15.02 -6.15
C ARG A 65 -9.73 -13.52 -6.00
N CYS A 66 -10.15 -13.08 -4.81
CA CYS A 66 -10.41 -11.68 -4.52
C CYS A 66 -9.12 -10.86 -4.61
N VAL A 67 -8.04 -11.31 -3.97
CA VAL A 67 -6.73 -10.64 -4.01
C VAL A 67 -6.21 -10.57 -5.45
N ALA A 68 -6.30 -11.66 -6.22
CA ALA A 68 -5.88 -11.68 -7.62
C ALA A 68 -6.65 -10.65 -8.48
N LYS A 69 -7.99 -10.61 -8.34
CA LYS A 69 -8.84 -9.65 -9.04
C LYS A 69 -8.58 -8.21 -8.60
N PHE A 70 -8.36 -7.98 -7.31
CA PHE A 70 -8.05 -6.66 -6.78
C PHE A 70 -6.75 -6.13 -7.37
N MET A 71 -5.70 -6.95 -7.40
CA MET A 71 -4.41 -6.57 -7.98
C MET A 71 -4.54 -6.23 -9.46
N GLN A 72 -5.30 -7.03 -10.21
CA GLN A 72 -5.59 -6.74 -11.62
C GLN A 72 -6.32 -5.40 -11.78
N ALA A 73 -7.35 -5.15 -10.96
CA ALA A 73 -8.08 -3.89 -10.98
C ALA A 73 -7.19 -2.69 -10.59
N ASN A 74 -6.38 -2.83 -9.55
CA ASN A 74 -5.45 -1.81 -9.09
C ASN A 74 -4.46 -1.40 -10.21
N ARG A 75 -3.90 -2.39 -10.93
CA ARG A 75 -3.04 -2.14 -12.09
C ARG A 75 -3.76 -1.34 -13.18
N ILE A 76 -4.97 -1.77 -13.59
CA ILE A 76 -5.73 -1.10 -14.66
C ILE A 76 -6.09 0.34 -14.24
N LEU A 77 -6.50 0.53 -12.98
CA LEU A 77 -6.80 1.86 -12.45
C LEU A 77 -5.55 2.73 -12.40
N GLY A 78 -4.39 2.17 -12.05
CA GLY A 78 -3.11 2.87 -12.08
C GLY A 78 -2.73 3.32 -13.51
N GLU A 79 -2.87 2.44 -14.50
CA GLU A 79 -2.65 2.77 -15.91
C GLU A 79 -3.60 3.88 -16.39
N PHE A 80 -4.88 3.80 -16.01
CA PHE A 80 -5.87 4.82 -16.34
C PHE A 80 -5.58 6.18 -15.67
N ALA A 81 -5.24 6.18 -14.37
CA ALA A 81 -4.90 7.40 -13.65
C ALA A 81 -3.69 8.11 -14.25
N GLN A 82 -2.68 7.34 -14.68
CA GLN A 82 -1.51 7.87 -15.40
C GLN A 82 -1.89 8.41 -16.78
N ALA A 83 -2.77 7.73 -17.52
CA ALA A 83 -3.23 8.16 -18.84
C ALA A 83 -4.01 9.50 -18.76
N VAL A 84 -4.87 9.65 -17.75
CA VAL A 84 -5.67 10.87 -17.51
C VAL A 84 -4.84 11.97 -16.84
N ARG A 85 -3.61 11.68 -16.39
CA ARG A 85 -2.73 12.61 -15.65
C ARG A 85 -3.41 13.13 -14.38
N PHE A 86 -4.03 12.22 -13.62
CA PHE A 86 -4.61 12.54 -12.33
C PHE A 86 -3.51 13.02 -11.36
N ASN A 87 -3.61 14.26 -10.90
CA ASN A 87 -2.60 14.92 -10.07
C ASN A 87 -3.25 15.66 -8.88
N GLU A 88 -2.42 16.17 -7.95
CA GLU A 88 -2.88 16.96 -6.80
C GLU A 88 -3.78 18.15 -7.20
N LYS A 89 -3.60 18.72 -8.39
CA LYS A 89 -4.39 19.84 -8.93
C LYS A 89 -5.86 19.49 -9.18
N ASP A 90 -6.19 18.21 -9.36
CA ASP A 90 -7.57 17.77 -9.53
C ASP A 90 -8.34 17.81 -8.19
N LEU A 91 -7.64 17.91 -7.06
CA LEU A 91 -8.20 18.00 -5.71
C LEU A 91 -8.50 19.47 -5.33
N ARG A 92 -9.55 20.06 -5.91
CA ARG A 92 -9.91 21.48 -5.71
C ARG A 92 -10.04 21.91 -4.24
N HIS A 93 -10.57 21.05 -3.37
CA HIS A 93 -10.72 21.32 -1.95
C HIS A 93 -9.38 21.47 -1.23
N TYR A 94 -8.34 20.78 -1.70
CA TYR A 94 -7.00 20.87 -1.13
C TYR A 94 -6.37 22.24 -1.40
N GLU A 95 -6.62 22.81 -2.58
CA GLU A 95 -6.19 24.19 -2.90
C GLU A 95 -6.82 25.23 -1.99
N GLU A 96 -8.10 25.06 -1.65
CA GLU A 96 -8.82 25.96 -0.74
C GLU A 96 -8.23 25.90 0.67
N ILE A 97 -7.94 24.71 1.19
CA ILE A 97 -7.32 24.51 2.50
C ILE A 97 -5.91 25.08 2.51
N LYS A 98 -5.11 24.82 1.48
CA LYS A 98 -3.76 25.38 1.34
C LYS A 98 -3.77 26.91 1.33
N ARG A 99 -4.74 27.52 0.63
CA ARG A 99 -4.92 28.98 0.64
C ARG A 99 -5.30 29.53 2.01
N LYS A 100 -6.03 28.77 2.84
CA LYS A 100 -6.34 29.16 4.22
C LYS A 100 -5.10 29.05 5.12
N LEU A 101 -4.35 27.95 5.05
CA LEU A 101 -3.15 27.72 5.87
C LEU A 101 -1.98 28.67 5.56
N VAL A 102 -1.90 29.23 4.35
CA VAL A 102 -0.86 30.20 3.96
C VAL A 102 -1.20 31.64 4.41
N LYS A 103 -2.45 31.90 4.81
CA LYS A 103 -2.89 33.22 5.26
C LYS A 103 -2.69 33.47 6.77
N ASP A 104 -2.44 32.43 7.53
CA ASP A 104 -2.03 32.47 8.94
C ASP A 104 -0.50 32.44 9.05
#